data_AF-A0A963L5Q4-F1
#
_entry.id   AF-A0A963L5Q4-F1
#
_cell.length_a   1.000
_cell.length_b   1.000
_cell.length_c   1.000
_cell.angle_alpha   90.00
_cell.angle_beta   90.00
_cell.angle_gamma   90.00
#
_symmetry.space_group_name_H-M   'P 1'
#
loop_
_entity.id
_entity.type
_entity.pdbx_description
1 polymer ?
#
loop_
_entity_poly.entity_id
_entity_poly.type
_entity_poly.pdbx_seq_one_letter_code
_entity_poly.pdbx_strand_id
1 'polypeptide(L)'
;ARHGEPRFNAHYKPKFPPFSTLGVLGIVFVSMALKSRDIFAEPALLPSLLLPLVLIYAVNFAISTLVGKSMFQRGDAIALVYGTVMRNLSIALAIAMGVFGAQGADAALLIALAYIVQVQSAAWYVKLTDRLFGPPPAPAAPAPAKAV
;
A
#
# COMPACT_ATOMS: atom_id res chain seq x y z
N ALA A 1 33.20 -9.60 -4.33
CA ALA A 1 32.06 -8.66 -4.38
C ALA A 1 32.20 -7.62 -3.27
N ARG A 2 32.38 -6.33 -3.59
CA ARG A 2 32.83 -5.27 -2.66
C ARG A 2 31.78 -4.78 -1.64
N HIS A 3 30.63 -5.46 -1.57
CA HIS A 3 29.58 -5.26 -0.57
C HIS A 3 29.06 -6.63 -0.15
N GLY A 4 29.59 -7.18 0.95
CA GLY A 4 29.07 -8.42 1.53
C GLY A 4 27.71 -8.21 2.19
N GLU A 5 26.92 -9.27 2.25
CA GLU A 5 25.60 -9.35 2.90
C GLU A 5 25.52 -8.66 4.28
N PRO A 6 26.54 -8.76 5.18
CA PRO A 6 26.50 -8.11 6.48
C PRO A 6 26.46 -6.57 6.40
N ARG A 7 27.22 -5.98 5.47
CA ARG A 7 27.30 -4.52 5.31
C ARG A 7 26.02 -3.97 4.66
N PHE A 8 25.43 -4.70 3.72
CA PHE A 8 24.13 -4.37 3.12
C PHE A 8 23.02 -4.32 4.16
N ASN A 9 22.87 -5.39 4.95
CA ASN A 9 21.83 -5.48 5.97
C ASN A 9 21.97 -4.44 7.09
N ALA A 10 23.21 -4.10 7.50
CA ALA A 10 23.45 -3.15 8.58
C ALA A 10 23.37 -1.67 8.16
N HIS A 11 23.89 -1.31 6.97
CA HIS A 11 24.10 0.11 6.63
C HIS A 11 23.24 0.63 5.48
N TYR A 12 22.87 -0.24 4.52
CA TYR A 12 22.18 0.19 3.30
C TYR A 12 20.69 -0.13 3.38
N LYS A 13 20.32 -1.37 3.72
CA LYS A 13 18.92 -1.85 3.81
C LYS A 13 18.03 -0.95 4.68
N PRO A 14 18.45 -0.47 5.87
CA PRO A 14 17.60 0.36 6.71
C PRO A 14 17.31 1.75 6.15
N LYS A 15 18.12 2.24 5.19
CA LYS A 15 17.95 3.57 4.59
C LYS A 15 16.90 3.58 3.47
N PHE A 16 16.60 2.45 2.84
CA PHE A 16 15.65 2.40 1.72
C PHE A 16 14.22 2.80 2.11
N PRO A 17 13.62 2.29 3.20
CA PRO A 17 12.25 2.63 3.57
C PRO A 17 11.97 4.14 3.74
N PRO A 18 12.79 4.93 4.47
CA PRO A 18 12.54 6.37 4.60
C PRO A 18 12.69 7.12 3.28
N PHE A 19 13.70 6.78 2.46
CA PHE A 19 13.85 7.40 1.13
C PHE A 19 12.67 7.08 0.20
N SER A 20 12.18 5.84 0.20
CA SER A 20 11.01 5.46 -0.59
C SER A 20 9.75 6.20 -0.15
N THR A 21 9.55 6.33 1.16
CA THR A 21 8.41 7.07 1.74
C THR A 21 8.45 8.55 1.34
N LEU A 22 9.63 9.17 1.34
CA LEU A 22 9.80 10.54 0.87
C LEU A 22 9.42 10.71 -0.61
N GLY A 23 9.85 9.78 -1.48
CA GLY A 23 9.50 9.84 -2.91
C GLY A 23 7.99 9.75 -3.14
N VAL A 24 7.33 8.83 -2.43
CA VAL A 24 5.88 8.69 -2.42
C VAL A 24 5.18 9.96 -1.93
N LEU A 25 5.62 10.53 -0.80
CA LEU A 25 5.02 11.74 -0.26
C LEU A 25 5.16 12.91 -1.24
N GLY A 26 6.32 13.03 -1.90
CA GLY A 26 6.54 14.01 -2.96
C GLY A 26 5.57 13.83 -4.12
N ILE A 27 5.33 12.59 -4.55
CA ILE A 27 4.35 12.27 -5.60
C ILE A 27 2.93 12.72 -5.20
N VAL A 28 2.48 12.36 -3.99
CA VAL A 28 1.14 12.74 -3.50
C VAL A 28 1.02 14.25 -3.40
N PHE A 29 2.05 14.92 -2.87
CA PHE A 29 2.10 16.37 -2.75
C PHE A 29 1.99 17.07 -4.11
N VAL A 30 2.80 16.68 -5.10
CA VAL A 30 2.77 17.28 -6.44
C VAL A 30 1.41 17.05 -7.12
N SER A 31 0.85 15.85 -7.01
CA SER A 31 -0.46 15.53 -7.60
C SER A 31 -1.57 16.40 -6.99
N MET A 32 -1.57 16.59 -5.67
CA MET A 32 -2.50 17.46 -4.97
C MET A 32 -2.29 18.94 -5.33
N ALA A 33 -1.03 19.38 -5.45
CA ALA A 33 -0.70 20.76 -5.80
C ALA A 33 -1.21 21.13 -7.21
N LEU A 34 -1.04 20.24 -8.18
CA LEU A 34 -1.51 20.43 -9.56
C LEU A 34 -3.02 20.62 -9.64
N LYS A 35 -3.77 19.96 -8.75
CA LYS A 35 -5.24 19.98 -8.73
C LYS A 35 -5.84 20.88 -7.63
N SER A 36 -5.00 21.61 -6.91
CA SER A 36 -5.41 22.43 -5.75
C SER A 36 -6.51 23.45 -6.09
N ARG A 37 -6.39 24.14 -7.22
CA ARG A 37 -7.38 25.13 -7.67
C ARG A 37 -8.76 24.50 -7.88
N ASP A 38 -8.79 23.32 -8.50
CA ASP A 38 -10.05 22.60 -8.79
C ASP A 38 -10.67 22.09 -7.49
N ILE A 39 -9.86 21.61 -6.55
CA ILE A 39 -10.30 21.19 -5.21
C ILE A 39 -10.93 22.37 -4.44
N PHE A 40 -10.36 23.58 -4.55
CA PHE A 40 -10.91 24.78 -3.92
C PHE A 40 -12.14 25.32 -4.62
N ALA A 41 -12.22 25.22 -5.95
CA ALA A 41 -13.36 25.68 -6.73
C ALA A 41 -14.60 24.80 -6.53
N GLU A 42 -14.41 23.48 -6.47
CA GLU A 42 -15.48 22.50 -6.31
C GLU A 42 -15.12 21.48 -5.21
N PRO A 43 -15.31 21.83 -3.92
CA PRO A 43 -14.96 20.93 -2.81
C PRO A 43 -15.74 19.61 -2.81
N ALA A 44 -16.88 19.55 -3.51
CA ALA A 44 -17.67 18.34 -3.71
C ALA A 44 -16.95 17.27 -4.58
N LEU A 45 -15.88 17.64 -5.30
CA LEU A 45 -15.07 16.69 -6.08
C LEU A 45 -14.36 15.67 -5.19
N LEU A 46 -13.89 16.07 -4.00
CA LEU A 46 -13.19 15.15 -3.10
C LEU A 46 -14.07 14.00 -2.61
N PRO A 47 -15.26 14.22 -2.01
CA PRO A 47 -16.10 13.12 -1.55
C PRO A 47 -16.63 12.26 -2.71
N SER A 48 -16.89 12.84 -3.88
CA SER A 48 -17.33 12.07 -5.06
C SER A 48 -16.25 11.15 -5.62
N LEU A 49 -14.97 11.48 -5.48
CA LEU A 49 -13.84 10.58 -5.78
C LEU A 49 -13.54 9.59 -4.65
N LEU A 50 -13.58 10.05 -3.40
CA LEU A 50 -13.25 9.24 -2.23
C LEU A 50 -14.27 8.13 -1.97
N LEU A 51 -15.57 8.40 -2.14
CA LEU A 51 -16.62 7.42 -1.84
C LEU A 51 -16.49 6.13 -2.67
N PRO A 52 -16.44 6.16 -4.02
CA PRO A 52 -16.26 4.95 -4.82
C PRO A 52 -14.90 4.28 -4.56
N LEU A 53 -13.86 5.07 -4.27
CA LEU A 53 -12.54 4.56 -3.94
C LEU A 53 -12.53 3.79 -2.62
N VAL A 54 -13.10 4.34 -1.55
CA VAL A 54 -13.21 3.64 -0.26
C VAL A 54 -14.06 2.39 -0.43
N LEU A 55 -15.15 2.46 -1.19
CA LEU A 55 -16.01 1.32 -1.46
C LEU A 55 -15.25 0.20 -2.17
N ILE A 56 -14.48 0.50 -3.22
CA ILE A 56 -13.74 -0.53 -3.96
C ILE A 56 -12.68 -1.19 -3.09
N TYR A 57 -11.99 -0.41 -2.23
CA TYR A 57 -11.04 -0.98 -1.27
C TYR A 57 -11.72 -1.83 -0.21
N ALA A 58 -12.85 -1.37 0.35
CA ALA A 58 -13.62 -2.12 1.34
C ALA A 58 -14.10 -3.46 0.78
N VAL A 59 -14.66 -3.46 -0.44
CA VAL A 59 -15.08 -4.67 -1.14
C VAL A 59 -13.88 -5.60 -1.40
N ASN A 60 -12.76 -5.06 -1.90
CA ASN A 60 -11.56 -5.86 -2.13
C ASN A 60 -11.01 -6.50 -0.85
N PHE A 61 -10.93 -5.74 0.24
CA PHE A 61 -10.54 -6.29 1.54
C PHE A 61 -11.52 -7.38 1.98
N ALA A 62 -12.83 -7.14 1.90
CA ALA A 62 -13.84 -8.12 2.30
C ALA A 62 -13.73 -9.42 1.50
N ILE A 63 -13.72 -9.34 0.17
CA ILE A 63 -13.61 -10.51 -0.71
C ILE A 63 -12.29 -11.24 -0.45
N SER A 64 -11.17 -10.53 -0.43
CA SER A 64 -9.86 -11.15 -0.20
C SER A 64 -9.78 -11.82 1.17
N THR A 65 -10.41 -11.24 2.19
CA THR A 65 -10.47 -11.83 3.54
C THR A 65 -11.31 -13.09 3.56
N LEU A 66 -12.48 -13.07 2.92
CA LEU A 66 -13.39 -14.22 2.86
C LEU A 66 -12.75 -15.39 2.09
N VAL A 67 -12.16 -15.12 0.94
CA VAL A 67 -11.44 -16.11 0.13
C VAL A 67 -10.20 -16.61 0.88
N GLY A 68 -9.42 -15.70 1.46
CA GLY A 68 -8.24 -16.04 2.26
C GLY A 68 -8.58 -16.97 3.43
N LYS A 69 -9.64 -16.65 4.18
CA LYS A 69 -10.09 -17.48 5.32
C LYS A 69 -10.62 -18.84 4.93
N SER A 70 -11.32 -18.94 3.80
CA SER A 70 -11.98 -20.19 3.40
C SER A 70 -11.02 -21.17 2.73
N MET A 71 -9.98 -20.67 2.05
CA MET A 71 -9.11 -21.50 1.21
C MET A 71 -7.67 -21.65 1.74
N PHE A 72 -7.21 -20.80 2.67
CA PHE A 72 -5.79 -20.73 3.04
C PHE A 72 -5.55 -20.73 4.56
N GLN A 73 -4.33 -21.12 4.95
CA GLN A 73 -3.83 -20.92 6.31
C GLN A 73 -3.55 -19.43 6.58
N ARG A 74 -3.55 -19.01 7.86
CA ARG A 74 -3.44 -17.58 8.27
C ARG A 74 -2.33 -16.81 7.53
N GLY A 75 -1.13 -17.36 7.42
CA GLY A 75 0.00 -16.70 6.74
C GLY A 75 -0.29 -16.42 5.28
N ASP A 76 -0.71 -17.45 4.54
CA ASP A 76 -1.02 -17.37 3.11
C ASP A 76 -2.28 -16.53 2.85
N ALA A 77 -3.27 -16.59 3.74
CA ALA A 77 -4.48 -15.78 3.66
C ALA A 77 -4.15 -14.28 3.81
N ILE A 78 -3.28 -13.92 4.76
CA ILE A 78 -2.79 -12.55 4.93
C ILE A 78 -1.99 -12.14 3.69
N ALA A 79 -1.10 -13.01 3.19
CA ALA A 79 -0.32 -12.75 1.99
C ALA A 79 -1.22 -12.50 0.76
N LEU A 80 -2.30 -13.27 0.60
CA LEU A 80 -3.28 -13.07 -0.47
C LEU A 80 -3.97 -11.70 -0.37
N VAL A 81 -4.41 -11.32 0.84
CA VAL A 81 -5.06 -10.01 1.05
C VAL A 81 -4.11 -8.88 0.71
N TYR A 82 -2.90 -8.88 1.29
CA TYR A 82 -1.93 -7.81 1.03
C TYR A 82 -1.45 -7.82 -0.41
N GLY A 83 -1.26 -8.99 -1.04
CA GLY A 83 -0.88 -9.09 -2.45
C GLY A 83 -1.95 -8.59 -3.42
N THR A 84 -3.24 -8.71 -3.05
CA THR A 84 -4.35 -8.28 -3.90
C THR A 84 -4.68 -6.80 -3.73
N VAL A 85 -4.71 -6.35 -2.47
CA VAL A 85 -5.16 -5.00 -2.13
C VAL A 85 -4.03 -3.98 -2.27
N MET A 86 -2.79 -4.34 -1.96
CA MET A 86 -1.68 -3.42 -2.14
C MET A 86 -1.29 -3.35 -3.61
N ARG A 87 -1.54 -2.20 -4.23
CA ARG A 87 -1.17 -1.94 -5.63
C ARG A 87 0.00 -0.97 -5.70
N ASN A 88 0.73 -1.03 -6.83
CA ASN A 88 1.81 -0.09 -7.11
C ASN A 88 1.25 1.18 -7.77
N LEU A 89 0.76 2.07 -6.92
CA LEU A 89 0.16 3.34 -7.33
C LEU A 89 1.18 4.30 -7.96
N SER A 90 2.47 4.20 -7.61
CA SER A 90 3.53 5.00 -8.23
C SER A 90 3.70 4.69 -9.71
N ILE A 91 3.66 3.40 -10.09
CA ILE A 91 3.67 2.99 -11.50
C ILE A 91 2.39 3.44 -12.20
N ALA A 92 1.23 3.26 -11.55
CA ALA A 92 -0.04 3.70 -12.11
C ALA A 92 -0.03 5.20 -12.43
N LEU A 93 0.50 6.02 -11.53
CA LEU A 93 0.63 7.46 -11.74
C LEU A 93 1.59 7.78 -12.90
N ALA A 94 2.75 7.13 -12.93
CA ALA A 94 3.74 7.36 -14.00
C ALA A 94 3.14 7.04 -15.38
N ILE A 95 2.39 5.94 -15.48
CA ILE A 95 1.65 5.58 -16.69
C ILE A 95 0.55 6.60 -16.98
N ALA A 96 -0.22 7.02 -15.97
CA ALA A 96 -1.30 7.98 -16.14
C ALA A 96 -0.81 9.30 -16.74
N MET A 97 0.29 9.84 -16.19
CA MET A 97 0.91 11.08 -16.65
C MET A 97 1.61 10.91 -18.00
N GLY A 98 2.27 9.76 -18.22
CA GLY A 98 3.03 9.51 -19.45
C GLY A 98 2.16 9.21 -20.67
N VAL A 99 1.02 8.55 -20.50
CA VAL A 99 0.15 8.12 -21.60
C VAL A 99 -0.99 9.10 -21.87
N PHE A 100 -1.59 9.66 -20.82
CA PHE A 100 -2.81 10.49 -20.97
C PHE A 100 -2.54 12.01 -20.94
N GLY A 101 -1.28 12.43 -20.77
CA GLY A 101 -0.90 13.85 -20.84
C GLY A 101 -1.73 14.74 -19.91
N ALA A 102 -2.37 15.79 -20.45
CA ALA A 102 -3.19 16.73 -19.68
C ALA A 102 -4.41 16.07 -19.01
N GLN A 103 -5.00 15.04 -19.61
CA GLN A 103 -6.10 14.25 -19.03
C GLN A 103 -5.61 13.33 -17.90
N GLY A 104 -4.29 13.05 -17.87
CA GLY A 104 -3.63 12.29 -16.81
C GLY A 104 -3.68 12.97 -15.45
N ALA A 105 -3.94 14.29 -15.38
CA ALA A 105 -4.02 15.03 -14.13
C ALA A 105 -5.22 14.60 -13.25
N ASP A 106 -6.36 14.27 -13.85
CA ASP A 106 -7.53 13.79 -13.11
C ASP A 106 -7.29 12.37 -12.57
N ALA A 107 -6.72 11.50 -13.41
CA ALA A 107 -6.29 10.17 -13.00
C ALA A 107 -5.22 10.23 -11.90
N ALA A 108 -4.28 11.18 -11.99
CA ALA A 108 -3.26 11.41 -10.99
C ALA A 108 -3.83 11.80 -9.63
N LEU A 109 -4.85 12.67 -9.60
CA LEU A 109 -5.54 13.02 -8.36
C LEU A 109 -6.21 11.78 -7.73
N LEU A 110 -6.92 10.98 -8.53
CA LEU A 110 -7.56 9.75 -8.05
C LEU A 110 -6.52 8.78 -7.49
N ILE A 111 -5.39 8.60 -8.16
CA ILE A 111 -4.28 7.74 -7.72
C ILE A 111 -3.63 8.26 -6.43
N ALA A 112 -3.47 9.58 -6.29
CA ALA A 112 -2.94 10.19 -5.07
C ALA A 112 -3.89 9.99 -3.87
N LEU A 113 -5.20 10.16 -4.08
CA LEU A 113 -6.22 9.82 -3.08
C LEU A 113 -6.21 8.33 -2.74
N ALA A 114 -6.08 7.47 -3.75
CA ALA A 114 -5.95 6.03 -3.58
C ALA A 114 -4.75 5.67 -2.71
N TYR A 115 -3.66 6.42 -2.82
CA TYR A 115 -2.47 6.21 -2.00
C TYR A 115 -2.74 6.43 -0.52
N ILE A 116 -3.41 7.53 -0.20
CA ILE A 116 -3.79 7.87 1.17
C ILE A 116 -4.73 6.80 1.74
N VAL A 117 -5.76 6.42 0.96
CA VAL A 117 -6.73 5.39 1.36
C VAL A 117 -6.04 4.03 1.53
N GLN A 118 -5.19 3.60 0.60
CA GLN A 118 -4.50 2.31 0.63
C GLN A 118 -3.57 2.21 1.85
N VAL A 119 -2.72 3.21 2.10
CA VAL A 119 -1.80 3.17 3.24
C VAL A 119 -2.55 3.18 4.56
N GLN A 120 -3.57 4.03 4.69
CA GLN A 120 -4.35 4.13 5.92
C GLN A 120 -5.16 2.85 6.20
N SER A 121 -5.84 2.32 5.17
CA SER A 121 -6.61 1.09 5.28
C SER A 121 -5.73 -0.11 5.59
N ALA A 122 -4.55 -0.21 4.99
CA ALA A 122 -3.58 -1.26 5.31
C ALA A 122 -3.12 -1.20 6.78
N ALA A 123 -2.84 -0.01 7.29
CA ALA A 123 -2.44 0.18 8.70
C ALA A 123 -3.56 -0.22 9.68
N TRP A 124 -4.81 0.10 9.36
CA TRP A 124 -5.96 -0.37 10.13
C TRP A 124 -6.16 -1.87 10.02
N TYR A 125 -5.99 -2.43 8.82
CA TYR A 125 -6.15 -3.86 8.59
C TYR A 125 -5.13 -4.70 9.35
N VAL A 126 -3.88 -4.22 9.52
CA VAL A 126 -2.88 -4.87 10.40
C VAL A 126 -3.44 -5.04 11.81
N LYS A 127 -4.06 -3.99 12.37
CA LYS A 127 -4.66 -4.04 13.72
C LYS A 127 -5.87 -4.97 13.80
N LEU A 128 -6.59 -5.15 12.69
CA LEU A 128 -7.74 -6.04 12.59
C LEU A 128 -7.36 -7.49 12.30
N THR A 129 -6.14 -7.74 11.83
CA THR A 129 -5.71 -9.04 11.32
C THR A 129 -5.88 -10.15 12.35
N ASP A 130 -5.50 -9.90 13.61
CA ASP A 130 -5.64 -10.91 14.68
C ASP A 130 -7.10 -11.19 15.05
N ARG A 131 -7.98 -10.18 14.94
CA ARG A 131 -9.42 -10.37 15.13
C ARG A 131 -10.06 -11.12 13.98
N LEU A 132 -9.58 -10.89 12.77
CA LEU A 132 -10.09 -11.56 11.58
C LEU A 132 -9.57 -12.99 11.52
N PHE A 133 -8.27 -13.23 11.49
CA PHE A 133 -7.68 -14.55 11.26
C PHE A 133 -7.32 -15.34 12.52
N GLY A 134 -7.59 -14.79 13.71
CA GLY A 134 -7.18 -15.39 14.98
C GLY A 134 -5.73 -15.06 15.36
N PRO A 135 -5.32 -15.45 16.58
CA PRO A 135 -4.00 -15.14 17.11
C PRO A 135 -2.89 -15.76 16.23
N PRO A 136 -1.71 -15.14 16.17
CA PRO A 136 -0.57 -15.72 15.48
C PRO A 136 -0.25 -17.11 16.06
N PRO A 137 0.10 -18.10 15.22
CA PRO A 137 0.63 -19.35 15.72
C PRO A 137 1.87 -19.07 16.59
N ALA A 138 2.04 -19.85 17.66
CA ALA A 138 3.16 -19.69 18.58
C ALA A 138 4.48 -19.69 17.78
N PRO A 139 5.41 -18.75 18.06
CA PRO A 139 6.68 -18.69 17.36
C PRO A 139 7.38 -20.05 17.46
N ALA A 140 7.73 -20.61 16.30
CA ALA A 140 8.46 -21.88 16.25
C ALA A 140 9.73 -21.75 17.10
N ALA A 141 9.97 -22.76 17.95
CA ALA A 141 11.15 -22.79 18.79
C ALA A 141 12.40 -22.54 17.94
N PRO A 142 13.34 -21.69 18.38
CA PRO A 142 14.53 -21.39 17.60
C PRO A 142 15.24 -22.69 17.23
N ALA A 143 15.51 -22.89 15.95
CA ALA A 143 16.21 -24.06 15.46
C ALA A 143 17.54 -24.19 16.23
N PRO A 144 17.93 -25.41 16.67
CA PRO A 144 19.16 -25.60 17.42
C PRO A 144 20.31 -25.01 16.61
N ALA A 145 21.07 -24.12 17.26
CA ALA A 145 22.25 -23.52 16.66
C ALA A 145 23.14 -24.65 16.14
N LYS A 146 23.42 -24.66 14.83
CA LYS A 146 24.39 -25.60 14.26
C LYS A 146 25.72 -25.36 14.98
N ALA A 147 26.12 -26.32 15.81
CA ALA A 147 27.45 -26.36 16.38
C ALA A 147 28.44 -26.47 15.21
N VAL A 148 29.25 -25.42 15.02
CA VAL A 148 30.42 -25.40 14.15
C VAL A 148 31.63 -25.26 15.05
#